data_AF-A0A3S4J289-F1
#
_entry.id   AF-A0A3S4J289-F1
#
_cell.length_a   1.000
_cell.length_b   1.000
_cell.length_c   1.000
_cell.angle_alpha   90.00
_cell.angle_beta   90.00
_cell.angle_gamma   90.00
#
_symmetry.space_group_name_H-M   'P 1'
#
loop_
_entity.id
_entity.type
_entity.pdbx_description
1 polymer ?
#
loop_
_entity_poly.entity_id
_entity_poly.type
_entity_poly.pdbx_seq_one_letter_code
_entity_poly.pdbx_strand_id
1 'polypeptide(L)'
;MALRMEMRPAGRLFGVMALGILLSACASVGNAKLEDVDEPYVKQALSRGEGTKQGMVDLFGQPQRKISFDGDNEIWVYSYRQYKAKLQNLTNVSVLFRGQNNYSKELVLLFDKSGKVRQWKLSASEESVGTGFATQRLPAEN
;
A
#
# COMPACT_ATOMS: atom_id res chain seq x y z
N MET A 1 10.47 -4.99 67.53
CA MET A 1 9.33 -4.64 66.65
C MET A 1 9.87 -4.42 65.25
N ALA A 2 9.43 -5.25 64.30
CA ALA A 2 9.97 -5.36 62.96
C ALA A 2 9.24 -4.44 61.97
N LEU A 3 9.94 -3.97 60.95
CA LEU A 3 9.34 -3.76 59.64
C LEU A 3 10.36 -4.10 58.56
N ARG A 4 10.23 -5.34 58.06
CA ARG A 4 10.95 -5.89 56.92
C ARG A 4 10.23 -5.38 55.68
N MET A 5 10.86 -4.50 54.92
CA MET A 5 10.32 -3.97 53.67
C MET A 5 10.50 -5.05 52.58
N GLU A 6 9.46 -5.82 52.29
CA GLU A 6 9.47 -6.78 51.19
C GLU A 6 9.45 -6.05 49.84
N MET A 7 10.60 -6.05 49.16
CA MET A 7 10.70 -5.66 47.76
C MET A 7 10.09 -6.78 46.90
N ARG A 8 8.85 -6.57 46.44
CA ARG A 8 8.17 -7.50 45.52
C ARG A 8 8.86 -7.46 44.14
N PRO A 9 9.01 -8.60 43.44
CA PRO A 9 9.75 -8.66 42.19
C PRO A 9 8.92 -8.06 41.04
N ALA A 10 9.04 -6.74 40.85
CA ALA A 10 8.43 -5.99 39.74
C ALA A 10 9.15 -6.16 38.38
N GLY A 11 9.94 -7.23 38.22
CA GLY A 11 10.80 -7.43 37.04
C GLY A 11 10.15 -8.18 35.87
N ARG A 12 8.99 -8.83 36.05
CA ARG A 12 8.39 -9.70 35.03
C ARG A 12 7.22 -9.08 34.24
N LEU A 13 6.55 -8.06 34.78
CA LEU A 13 5.41 -7.40 34.12
C LEU A 13 5.81 -6.28 33.15
N PHE A 14 7.02 -5.72 33.28
CA PHE A 14 7.48 -4.63 32.41
C PHE A 14 7.86 -5.10 31.01
N GLY A 15 8.26 -6.37 30.85
CA GLY A 15 8.66 -6.93 29.56
C GLY A 15 7.49 -7.19 28.58
N VAL A 16 6.27 -7.41 29.09
CA VAL A 16 5.11 -7.76 28.25
C VAL A 16 4.43 -6.51 27.67
N MET A 17 4.48 -5.37 28.37
CA MET A 17 3.83 -4.13 27.92
C MET A 17 4.61 -3.38 26.84
N ALA A 18 5.94 -3.55 26.78
CA ALA A 18 6.78 -2.91 25.76
C ALA A 18 6.66 -3.54 24.36
N LEU A 19 6.15 -4.77 24.25
CA LEU A 19 6.05 -5.48 22.97
C LEU A 19 4.82 -5.07 22.13
N GLY A 20 3.85 -4.37 22.72
CA GLY A 20 2.59 -3.99 22.06
C GLY A 20 2.64 -2.71 21.21
N ILE A 21 3.68 -1.88 21.34
CA ILE A 21 3.73 -0.52 20.76
C ILE A 21 4.22 -0.52 19.29
N LEU A 22 4.64 -1.68 18.75
CA LEU A 22 5.18 -1.78 17.39
C LEU A 22 4.17 -2.24 16.33
N LEU A 23 2.87 -2.26 16.64
CA LEU A 23 1.83 -2.50 15.63
C LEU A 23 1.69 -1.26 14.74
N SER A 24 2.63 -1.09 13.80
CA SER A 24 2.62 -0.03 12.80
C SER A 24 1.35 -0.11 11.96
N ALA A 25 0.49 0.90 12.08
CA ALA A 25 -0.77 1.05 11.36
C ALA A 25 -0.59 1.39 9.86
N CYS A 26 0.32 0.69 9.18
CA CYS A 26 0.44 0.77 7.73
C CYS A 26 -0.53 -0.24 7.11
N ALA A 27 -1.67 0.25 6.64
CA ALA A 27 -2.60 -0.57 5.89
C ALA A 27 -2.25 -0.43 4.40
N SER A 28 -1.93 -1.53 3.75
CA SER A 28 -1.83 -1.60 2.30
C SER A 28 -2.93 -2.48 1.73
N VAL A 29 -3.35 -2.18 0.51
CA VAL A 29 -4.39 -2.89 -0.22
C VAL A 29 -3.94 -3.07 -1.67
N GLY A 30 -4.16 -4.26 -2.22
CA GLY A 30 -3.78 -4.58 -3.59
C GLY A 30 -2.45 -5.32 -3.67
N ASN A 31 -1.67 -5.04 -4.70
CA ASN A 31 -0.46 -5.80 -5.01
C ASN A 31 0.78 -5.13 -4.41
N ALA A 32 1.23 -5.64 -3.26
CA ALA A 32 2.41 -5.12 -2.58
C ALA A 32 3.69 -5.17 -3.43
N LYS A 33 3.77 -6.06 -4.43
CA LYS A 33 4.93 -6.09 -5.35
C LYS A 33 5.09 -4.83 -6.17
N LEU A 34 4.04 -4.00 -6.28
CA LEU A 34 4.12 -2.71 -6.97
C LEU A 34 4.74 -1.62 -6.10
N GLU A 35 4.88 -1.78 -4.78
CA GLU A 35 5.35 -0.72 -3.87
C GLU A 35 6.64 -0.05 -4.35
N ASP A 36 7.62 -0.85 -4.75
CA ASP A 36 8.94 -0.38 -5.20
C ASP A 36 9.11 -0.36 -6.73
N VAL A 37 8.06 -0.64 -7.50
CA VAL A 37 8.13 -0.67 -8.97
C VAL A 37 8.12 0.75 -9.54
N ASP A 38 9.08 1.05 -10.42
CA ASP A 38 9.17 2.32 -11.14
C ASP A 38 9.23 2.10 -12.67
N GLU A 39 9.22 3.19 -13.43
CA GLU A 39 9.28 3.10 -14.90
C GLU A 39 10.55 2.39 -15.41
N PRO A 40 11.76 2.70 -14.92
CA PRO A 40 12.98 1.95 -15.28
C PRO A 40 12.84 0.45 -15.08
N TYR A 41 12.30 0.00 -13.94
CA TYR A 41 12.10 -1.40 -13.65
C TYR A 41 11.19 -2.08 -14.68
N VAL A 42 10.05 -1.47 -15.00
CA VAL A 42 9.13 -2.00 -16.02
C VAL A 42 9.78 -2.03 -17.40
N LYS A 43 10.46 -0.95 -17.80
CA LYS A 43 11.20 -0.88 -19.08
C LYS A 43 12.23 -2.00 -19.18
N GLN A 44 12.98 -2.26 -18.10
CA GLN A 44 14.00 -3.29 -18.06
C GLN A 44 13.41 -4.71 -18.11
N ALA A 45 12.32 -4.96 -17.40
CA ALA A 45 11.61 -6.24 -17.48
C ALA A 45 11.16 -6.55 -18.91
N LEU A 46 10.58 -5.56 -19.59
CA LEU A 46 10.14 -5.71 -20.98
C LEU A 46 11.31 -5.93 -21.95
N SER A 47 12.46 -5.25 -21.75
CA SER A 47 13.63 -5.44 -22.61
C SER A 47 14.32 -6.79 -22.44
N ARG A 48 14.19 -7.44 -21.27
CA ARG A 48 14.63 -8.83 -21.03
C ARG A 48 13.72 -9.89 -21.63
N GLY A 49 12.62 -9.50 -22.28
CA GLY A 49 11.66 -10.43 -22.87
C GLY A 49 10.63 -10.98 -21.89
N GLU A 50 10.53 -10.42 -20.68
CA GLU A 50 9.54 -10.84 -19.67
C GLU A 50 8.13 -10.31 -19.99
N GLY A 51 7.97 -9.55 -21.08
CA GLY A 51 6.71 -8.97 -21.58
C GLY A 51 5.63 -9.95 -22.02
N THR A 52 5.67 -11.22 -21.60
CA THR A 52 4.58 -12.18 -21.82
C THR A 52 3.59 -12.14 -20.68
N LYS A 53 2.35 -12.60 -20.89
CA LYS A 53 1.36 -12.76 -19.82
C LYS A 53 1.92 -13.53 -18.62
N GLN A 54 2.62 -14.64 -18.86
CA GLN A 54 3.22 -15.43 -17.78
C GLN A 54 4.36 -14.68 -17.09
N GLY A 55 5.27 -14.03 -17.83
CA GLY A 55 6.35 -13.26 -17.23
C GLY A 55 5.85 -12.10 -16.35
N MET A 56 4.77 -11.43 -16.76
CA MET A 56 4.12 -10.41 -15.94
C MET A 56 3.46 -11.00 -14.68
N VAL A 57 2.92 -12.22 -14.75
CA VAL A 57 2.43 -12.96 -13.56
C VAL A 57 3.58 -13.37 -12.64
N ASP A 58 4.73 -13.77 -13.17
CA ASP A 58 5.86 -14.20 -12.34
C ASP A 58 6.44 -12.99 -11.58
N LEU A 59 6.58 -11.85 -12.27
CA LEU A 59 7.07 -10.62 -11.67
C LEU A 59 6.08 -10.01 -10.68
N PHE A 60 4.85 -9.76 -11.14
CA PHE A 60 3.88 -8.95 -10.39
C PHE A 60 2.79 -9.78 -9.73
N GLY A 61 2.61 -11.06 -10.07
CA GLY A 61 1.47 -11.87 -9.62
C GLY A 61 0.23 -11.68 -10.50
N GLN A 62 -0.93 -12.10 -10.00
CA GLN A 62 -2.19 -11.92 -10.73
C GLN A 62 -2.61 -10.45 -10.73
N PRO A 63 -3.07 -9.90 -11.87
CA PRO A 63 -3.61 -8.55 -11.93
C PRO A 63 -4.95 -8.46 -11.19
N GLN A 64 -5.24 -7.27 -10.65
CA GLN A 64 -6.53 -6.99 -10.00
C GLN A 64 -7.69 -6.98 -10.99
N ARG A 65 -7.43 -6.61 -12.25
CA ARG A 65 -8.44 -6.62 -13.31
C ARG A 65 -7.84 -7.11 -14.61
N LYS A 66 -8.61 -7.95 -15.30
CA LYS A 66 -8.36 -8.37 -16.69
C LYS A 66 -9.56 -7.94 -17.53
N ILE A 67 -9.32 -7.22 -18.61
CA ILE A 67 -10.35 -6.73 -19.54
C ILE A 67 -10.00 -7.30 -20.91
N SER A 68 -10.83 -8.20 -21.41
CA SER A 68 -10.68 -8.76 -22.76
C SER A 68 -11.59 -8.01 -23.73
N PHE A 69 -11.11 -7.75 -24.94
CA PHE A 69 -11.88 -7.13 -26.02
C PHE A 69 -12.12 -8.16 -27.13
N ASP A 70 -13.20 -8.02 -27.90
CA ASP A 70 -13.58 -8.92 -29.02
C ASP A 70 -12.56 -8.98 -30.19
N GLY A 71 -11.39 -8.37 -30.04
CA GLY A 71 -10.27 -8.41 -30.97
C GLY A 71 -9.02 -9.12 -30.43
N ASP A 72 -9.16 -9.98 -29.43
CA ASP A 72 -8.09 -10.76 -28.76
C ASP A 72 -7.01 -9.94 -28.04
N ASN A 73 -7.19 -8.62 -27.91
CA ASN A 73 -6.35 -7.79 -27.05
C ASN A 73 -6.87 -7.87 -25.62
N GLU A 74 -5.96 -7.79 -24.66
CA GLU A 74 -6.30 -7.87 -23.24
C GLU A 74 -5.60 -6.77 -22.46
N ILE A 75 -6.32 -6.06 -21.61
CA ILE A 75 -5.76 -5.08 -20.67
C ILE A 75 -5.71 -5.70 -19.29
N TRP A 76 -4.52 -5.67 -18.69
CA TRP A 76 -4.34 -6.02 -17.28
C TRP A 76 -4.06 -4.76 -16.47
N VAL A 77 -4.73 -4.67 -15.33
CA VAL A 77 -4.54 -3.57 -14.38
C VAL A 77 -4.00 -4.14 -13.08
N TYR A 78 -2.81 -3.67 -12.73
CA TYR A 78 -2.19 -3.90 -11.43
C TYR A 78 -2.33 -2.65 -10.58
N SER A 79 -2.85 -2.76 -9.37
CA SER A 79 -3.01 -1.62 -8.47
C SER A 79 -2.47 -1.90 -7.08
N TYR A 80 -1.92 -0.85 -6.48
CA TYR A 80 -1.41 -0.82 -5.12
C TYR A 80 -1.82 0.48 -4.45
N ARG A 81 -2.36 0.39 -3.24
CA ARG A 81 -2.62 1.54 -2.39
C ARG A 81 -2.06 1.30 -1.00
N GLN A 82 -1.46 2.34 -0.44
CA GLN A 82 -0.91 2.32 0.91
C GLN A 82 -1.39 3.55 1.66
N TYR A 83 -1.81 3.34 2.89
CA TYR A 83 -2.28 4.37 3.80
C TYR A 83 -1.31 4.48 4.97
N LYS A 84 -0.74 5.67 5.17
CA LYS A 84 0.17 5.98 6.28
C LYS A 84 -0.43 7.06 7.15
N ALA A 85 -0.79 6.71 8.38
CA ALA A 85 -1.23 7.70 9.36
C ALA A 85 -0.13 8.74 9.63
N LYS A 86 -0.49 10.02 9.73
CA LYS A 86 0.47 11.07 10.06
C LYS A 86 0.83 11.02 11.54
N LEU A 87 2.08 11.38 11.86
CA LEU A 87 2.56 11.43 13.25
C LEU A 87 1.74 12.35 14.14
N GLN A 88 1.18 13.42 13.56
CA GLN A 88 0.25 14.31 14.25
C GLN A 88 -0.92 13.55 14.90
N ASN A 89 -1.37 12.43 14.35
CA ASN A 89 -2.48 11.66 14.91
C ASN A 89 -2.18 11.04 16.29
N LEU A 90 -0.89 10.95 16.69
CA LEU A 90 -0.45 10.36 17.95
C LEU A 90 -0.27 11.38 19.08
N THR A 91 -0.34 12.68 18.79
CA THR A 91 -0.28 13.74 19.81
C THR A 91 -1.69 14.11 20.28
N ASN A 92 -1.81 14.99 21.27
CA ASN A 92 -3.10 15.49 21.78
C ASN A 92 -3.78 16.50 20.82
N VAL A 93 -3.58 16.38 19.50
CA VAL A 93 -4.41 17.11 18.55
C VAL A 93 -5.82 16.55 18.60
N SER A 94 -6.80 17.46 18.60
CA SER A 94 -8.20 17.07 18.65
C SER A 94 -8.54 16.18 17.45
N VAL A 95 -9.51 15.27 17.63
CA VAL A 95 -10.05 14.38 16.59
C VAL A 95 -10.47 15.16 15.32
N LEU A 96 -10.62 16.48 15.43
CA LEU A 96 -10.95 17.40 14.35
C LEU A 96 -9.86 17.51 13.25
N PHE A 97 -8.57 17.34 13.57
CA PHE A 97 -7.44 17.66 12.66
C PHE A 97 -6.53 16.47 12.30
N ARG A 98 -7.07 15.25 12.35
CA ARG A 98 -6.33 14.04 11.95
C ARG A 98 -6.08 13.99 10.44
N GLY A 99 -5.08 13.23 10.02
CA GLY A 99 -4.80 13.02 8.59
C GLY A 99 -3.93 11.80 8.28
N GLN A 100 -3.80 11.49 7.00
CA GLN A 100 -3.00 10.38 6.49
C GLN A 100 -2.42 10.72 5.11
N ASN A 101 -1.34 10.05 4.74
CA ASN A 101 -0.82 10.03 3.39
C ASN A 101 -1.34 8.79 2.67
N ASN A 102 -1.84 9.00 1.46
CA ASN A 102 -2.35 7.98 0.56
C ASN A 102 -1.38 7.85 -0.61
N TYR A 103 -0.73 6.71 -0.73
CA TYR A 103 0.06 6.37 -1.89
C TYR A 103 -0.78 5.49 -2.79
N SER A 104 -0.82 5.79 -4.07
CA SER A 104 -1.50 4.99 -5.08
C SER A 104 -0.57 4.74 -6.25
N LYS A 105 -0.50 3.50 -6.70
CA LYS A 105 0.25 3.11 -7.89
C LYS A 105 -0.58 2.18 -8.75
N GLU A 106 -0.57 2.42 -10.05
CA GLU A 106 -1.28 1.61 -11.02
C GLU A 106 -0.39 1.35 -12.25
N LEU A 107 -0.20 0.08 -12.58
CA LEU A 107 0.44 -0.37 -13.81
C LEU A 107 -0.62 -0.97 -14.72
N VAL A 108 -0.81 -0.34 -15.87
CA VAL A 108 -1.71 -0.82 -16.92
C VAL A 108 -0.88 -1.41 -18.04
N LEU A 109 -1.17 -2.65 -18.41
CA LEU A 109 -0.53 -3.37 -19.51
C LEU A 109 -1.57 -3.69 -20.57
N LEU A 110 -1.29 -3.34 -21.82
CA LEU A 110 -2.04 -3.78 -22.99
C LEU A 110 -1.27 -4.93 -23.66
N PHE A 111 -1.88 -6.10 -23.68
CA PHE A 111 -1.39 -7.27 -24.40
C PHE A 111 -2.00 -7.33 -25.80
N ASP A 112 -1.18 -7.76 -26.76
CA ASP A 112 -1.65 -8.17 -28.08
C ASP A 112 -2.19 -9.61 -28.08
N LYS A 113 -2.65 -10.05 -29.26
CA LYS A 113 -3.17 -11.42 -29.49
C LYS A 113 -2.17 -12.53 -29.18
N SER A 114 -0.87 -12.26 -29.31
CA SER A 114 0.21 -13.22 -29.01
C SER A 114 0.50 -13.32 -27.52
N GLY A 115 -0.17 -12.50 -26.69
CA GLY A 115 0.03 -12.43 -25.27
C GLY A 115 1.30 -11.68 -24.87
N LYS A 116 1.79 -10.78 -25.73
CA LYS A 116 2.93 -9.90 -25.45
C LYS A 116 2.47 -8.48 -25.15
N VAL A 117 3.15 -7.80 -24.23
CA VAL A 117 2.90 -6.40 -23.88
C VAL A 117 3.20 -5.53 -25.09
N ARG A 118 2.17 -4.88 -25.61
CA ARG A 118 2.22 -3.92 -26.71
C ARG A 118 2.41 -2.50 -26.23
N GLN A 119 1.71 -2.13 -25.15
CA GLN A 119 1.79 -0.81 -24.52
C GLN A 119 1.65 -0.96 -23.01
N TRP A 120 2.21 0.01 -22.28
CA TRP A 120 2.09 0.04 -20.83
C TRP A 120 2.10 1.49 -20.33
N LYS A 121 1.54 1.69 -19.13
CA LYS A 121 1.60 2.95 -18.40
C LYS A 121 1.69 2.67 -16.92
N LEU A 122 2.67 3.29 -16.27
CA LEU A 122 2.74 3.34 -14.81
C LEU A 122 2.27 4.72 -14.34
N SER A 123 1.37 4.76 -13.37
CA SER A 123 0.92 5.98 -12.72
C SER A 123 1.18 5.85 -11.22
N ALA A 124 1.77 6.86 -10.61
CA ALA A 124 1.99 6.93 -9.17
C ALA A 124 1.52 8.29 -8.66
N SER A 125 0.86 8.30 -7.51
CA SER A 125 0.46 9.52 -6.81
C SER A 125 0.59 9.37 -5.31
N GLU A 126 0.87 10.49 -4.66
CA GLU A 126 0.84 10.64 -3.21
C GLU A 126 -0.07 11.80 -2.87
N GLU A 127 -1.04 11.57 -1.99
CA GLU A 127 -1.98 12.58 -1.54
C GLU A 127 -2.03 12.60 -0.02
N SER A 128 -1.85 13.78 0.57
CA SER A 128 -2.10 13.99 2.00
C SER A 128 -3.57 14.37 2.19
N VAL A 129 -4.34 13.52 2.86
CA VAL A 129 -5.76 13.77 3.15
C VAL A 129 -5.99 14.01 4.65
N GLY A 130 -6.87 14.97 4.95
CA GLY A 130 -7.43 15.11 6.29
C GLY A 130 -8.50 14.05 6.54
N THR A 131 -8.52 13.49 7.74
CA THR A 131 -9.48 12.47 8.18
C THR A 131 -10.18 12.85 9.49
N GLY A 132 -9.86 14.01 10.06
CA GLY A 132 -10.58 14.56 11.21
C GLY A 132 -11.83 15.31 10.81
N PHE A 133 -12.78 15.50 11.73
CA PHE A 133 -14.07 16.14 11.43
C PHE A 133 -13.98 17.51 10.73
N ALA A 134 -12.95 18.31 11.03
CA ALA A 134 -12.78 19.64 10.42
C ALA A 134 -11.95 19.60 9.11
N THR A 135 -11.30 18.48 8.81
CA THR A 135 -10.33 18.34 7.71
C THR A 135 -10.69 17.25 6.71
N GLN A 136 -11.69 16.43 7.03
CA GLN A 136 -12.20 15.38 6.16
C GLN A 136 -12.87 16.01 4.94
N ARG A 137 -12.51 15.51 3.75
CA ARG A 137 -13.20 15.86 2.51
C ARG A 137 -14.65 15.40 2.61
N LEU A 138 -15.59 16.33 2.47
CA LEU A 138 -17.02 15.99 2.41
C LEU A 138 -17.27 15.07 1.20
N PRO A 139 -18.08 14.01 1.35
CA PRO A 139 -18.48 13.20 0.21
C PRO A 139 -19.19 14.09 -0.81
N ALA A 140 -18.94 13.87 -2.10
CA ALA A 140 -19.69 14.54 -3.14
C ALA A 140 -21.16 14.14 -3.00
N GLU A 141 -22.04 15.13 -2.82
CA GLU A 141 -23.49 14.95 -2.84
C GLU A 141 -23.89 14.46 -4.23
N ASN A 142 -24.57 13.31 -4.30
CA ASN A 142 -24.95 12.67 -5.56
C ASN A 142 -26.42 12.93 -5.89
#